data_AF-A0A7V1JL57-F1
#
_entry.id   AF-A0A7V1JL57-F1
#
_cell.length_a   1.000
_cell.length_b   1.000
_cell.length_c   1.000
_cell.angle_alpha   90.00
_cell.angle_beta   90.00
_cell.angle_gamma   90.00
#
_symmetry.space_group_name_H-M   'P 1'
#
loop_
_entity.id
_entity.type
_entity.pdbx_description
1 polymer ?
#
loop_
_entity_poly.entity_id
_entity_poly.type
_entity_poly.pdbx_seq_one_letter_code
_entity_poly.pdbx_strand_id
1 'polypeptide(L)'
;VVADHALERLRAGDLRAAMAVAGIGQELLARAQVCFVLASVFQRTRWKYRERAYRYVLLEAGHIGQNLYLAATSMGLGACAVGAFLDDHLNDMLELDGREEAVVYVIAVGRMG
;
A
#
# COMPACT_ATOMS: atom_id res chain seq x y z
N VAL A 1 -13.83 -17.00 -5.36
CA VAL A 1 -12.62 -17.47 -6.08
C VAL A 1 -11.90 -16.22 -6.52
N VAL A 2 -10.71 -15.95 -5.98
CA VAL A 2 -9.87 -14.86 -6.52
C VAL A 2 -9.42 -15.33 -7.90
N ALA A 3 -9.69 -14.56 -8.94
CA ALA A 3 -9.23 -14.88 -10.29
C ALA A 3 -7.71 -14.77 -10.37
N ASP A 4 -7.06 -15.69 -11.09
CA ASP A 4 -5.61 -15.65 -11.30
C ASP A 4 -5.23 -14.37 -12.07
N HIS A 5 -4.39 -13.53 -11.46
CA HIS A 5 -3.82 -12.32 -12.05
C HIS A 5 -4.83 -11.27 -12.58
N ALA A 6 -5.82 -10.91 -11.76
CA ALA A 6 -6.77 -9.85 -12.06
C ALA A 6 -6.83 -8.80 -10.92
N LEU A 7 -7.34 -7.60 -11.25
CA LEU A 7 -7.70 -6.59 -10.26
C LEU A 7 -9.23 -6.56 -10.10
N GLU A 8 -9.69 -6.59 -8.85
CA GLU A 8 -11.08 -6.33 -8.50
C GLU A 8 -11.25 -4.84 -8.20
N ARG A 9 -12.25 -4.22 -8.84
CA ARG A 9 -12.55 -2.82 -8.58
C ARG A 9 -13.44 -2.72 -7.34
N LEU A 10 -12.84 -2.35 -6.21
CA LEU A 10 -13.56 -2.06 -4.97
C LEU A 10 -14.36 -0.75 -5.06
N ARG A 11 -13.76 0.30 -5.63
CA ARG A 11 -14.36 1.64 -5.74
C ARG A 11 -13.93 2.34 -7.02
N ALA A 12 -14.84 3.11 -7.61
CA ALA A 12 -14.55 4.01 -8.72
C ALA A 12 -14.57 5.47 -8.23
N GLY A 13 -13.71 6.32 -8.79
CA GLY A 13 -13.67 7.75 -8.45
C GLY A 13 -12.28 8.34 -8.57
N ASP A 14 -12.18 9.66 -8.38
CA ASP A 14 -10.91 10.36 -8.25
C ASP A 14 -10.47 10.38 -6.79
N LEU A 15 -9.40 9.63 -6.49
CA LEU A 15 -8.86 9.50 -5.14
C LEU A 15 -7.63 10.39 -4.91
N ARG A 16 -7.19 11.20 -5.88
CA ARG A 16 -5.93 11.96 -5.79
C ARG A 16 -5.88 12.90 -4.59
N ALA A 17 -6.94 13.69 -4.39
CA ALA A 17 -7.01 14.61 -3.24
C ALA A 17 -7.03 13.86 -1.91
N ALA A 18 -7.79 12.76 -1.83
CA ALA A 18 -7.84 11.91 -0.63
C ALA A 18 -6.47 11.29 -0.33
N MET A 19 -5.75 10.81 -1.36
CA MET A 19 -4.40 10.27 -1.24
C MET A 19 -3.39 11.32 -0.75
N ALA A 20 -3.47 12.57 -1.21
CA ALA A 20 -2.62 13.64 -0.68
C ALA A 20 -2.90 13.94 0.81
N VAL A 21 -4.17 13.99 1.21
CA VAL A 21 -4.56 14.19 2.62
C VAL A 21 -4.04 13.03 3.47
N ALA A 22 -4.30 11.80 3.05
CA ALA A 22 -3.82 10.60 3.72
C ALA A 22 -2.28 10.55 3.78
N GLY A 23 -1.59 11.05 2.77
CA GLY A 23 -0.13 11.20 2.73
C GLY A 23 0.41 12.39 3.52
N ILE A 24 -0.36 13.01 4.43
CA ILE A 24 0.08 14.16 5.24
C ILE A 24 0.58 15.32 4.34
N GLY A 25 -0.12 15.56 3.23
CA GLY A 25 0.21 16.62 2.27
C GLY A 25 1.33 16.27 1.28
N GLN A 26 1.84 15.03 1.26
CA GLN A 26 2.82 14.60 0.25
C GLN A 26 2.16 14.54 -1.14
N GLU A 27 2.31 15.62 -1.92
CA GLU A 27 1.73 15.78 -3.27
C GLU A 27 2.08 14.63 -4.23
N LEU A 28 3.21 13.96 -3.99
CA LEU A 28 3.61 12.75 -4.70
C LEU A 28 2.46 11.72 -4.81
N LEU A 29 1.70 11.50 -3.73
CA LEU A 29 0.61 10.52 -3.72
C LEU A 29 -0.60 10.94 -4.57
N ALA A 30 -0.79 12.25 -4.79
CA ALA A 30 -1.81 12.76 -5.71
C ALA A 30 -1.34 12.79 -7.18
N ARG A 31 -0.04 12.88 -7.41
CA ARG A 31 0.56 13.03 -8.75
C ARG A 31 0.99 11.71 -9.38
N ALA A 32 1.30 10.70 -8.56
CA ALA A 32 1.67 9.39 -9.05
C ALA A 32 0.55 8.78 -9.91
N GLN A 33 0.92 8.10 -10.99
CA GLN A 33 -0.06 7.40 -11.82
C GLN A 33 -0.73 6.25 -11.07
N VAL A 34 0.01 5.60 -10.15
CA VAL A 34 -0.49 4.52 -9.31
C VAL A 34 0.08 4.66 -7.90
N CYS A 35 -0.75 4.47 -6.88
CA CYS A 35 -0.32 4.23 -5.51
C CYS A 35 -0.68 2.80 -5.12
N PHE A 36 0.33 1.98 -4.82
CA PHE A 36 0.15 0.67 -4.21
C PHE A 36 0.02 0.84 -2.71
N VAL A 37 -1.14 0.49 -2.15
CA VAL A 37 -1.40 0.50 -0.70
C VAL A 37 -1.39 -0.95 -0.23
N LEU A 38 -0.42 -1.30 0.60
CA LEU A 38 -0.29 -2.65 1.14
C LEU A 38 -0.97 -2.69 2.51
N ALA A 39 -1.94 -3.59 2.64
CA ALA A 39 -2.58 -3.93 3.91
C ALA A 39 -2.23 -5.36 4.33
N SER A 40 -2.33 -5.63 5.63
CA SER A 40 -2.09 -6.95 6.18
C SER A 40 -3.24 -7.41 7.05
N VAL A 41 -3.77 -8.61 6.76
CA VAL A 41 -4.62 -9.36 7.68
C VAL A 41 -3.71 -10.04 8.72
N PHE A 42 -3.46 -9.38 9.83
CA PHE A 42 -2.45 -9.81 10.82
C PHE A 42 -2.70 -11.22 11.33
N GLN A 43 -3.96 -11.61 11.49
CA GLN A 43 -4.32 -12.94 12.00
C GLN A 43 -3.83 -14.09 11.11
N ARG A 44 -3.69 -13.86 9.78
CA ARG A 44 -3.14 -14.85 8.84
C ARG A 44 -1.66 -15.17 9.07
N THR A 45 -0.94 -14.27 9.76
CA THR A 45 0.46 -14.49 10.15
C THR A 45 0.56 -14.86 11.63
N ARG A 46 -0.28 -14.25 12.47
CA ARG A 46 -0.29 -14.43 13.93
C ARG A 46 -0.65 -15.84 14.37
N TRP A 47 -1.48 -16.57 13.63
CA TRP A 47 -1.81 -17.95 13.99
C TRP A 47 -0.57 -18.86 14.11
N LYS A 48 0.46 -18.61 13.29
CA LYS A 48 1.71 -19.38 13.27
C LYS A 48 2.82 -18.74 14.08
N TYR A 49 2.97 -17.41 13.99
CA TYR A 49 4.15 -16.71 14.50
C TYR A 49 3.91 -15.87 15.77
N ARG A 50 2.66 -15.82 16.26
CA ARG A 50 2.25 -15.07 17.47
C ARG A 50 2.76 -13.63 17.39
N GLU A 51 3.36 -13.11 18.46
CA GLU A 51 3.86 -11.73 18.56
C GLU A 51 4.93 -11.37 17.52
N ARG A 52 5.63 -12.36 16.94
CA ARG A 52 6.60 -12.11 15.84
C ARG A 52 5.92 -11.78 14.51
N ALA A 53 4.61 -12.01 14.39
CA ALA A 53 3.87 -11.73 13.17
C ALA A 53 4.00 -10.28 12.73
N TYR A 54 3.98 -9.31 13.66
CA TYR A 54 4.15 -7.90 13.34
C TYR A 54 5.47 -7.63 12.61
N ARG A 55 6.58 -8.17 13.13
CA ARG A 55 7.89 -8.04 12.48
C ARG A 55 7.91 -8.68 11.10
N TYR A 56 7.32 -9.86 10.94
CA TYR A 56 7.31 -10.55 9.66
C TYR A 56 6.43 -9.84 8.63
N VAL A 57 5.28 -9.31 9.02
CA VAL A 57 4.43 -8.49 8.14
C VAL A 57 5.20 -7.28 7.60
N LEU A 58 5.94 -6.57 8.45
CA LEU A 58 6.74 -5.42 8.02
C LEU A 58 7.89 -5.82 7.09
N LEU A 59 8.55 -6.96 7.35
CA LEU A 59 9.60 -7.48 6.45
C LEU A 59 9.03 -7.84 5.07
N GLU A 60 7.88 -8.53 5.03
CA GLU A 60 7.20 -8.86 3.78
C GLU A 60 6.74 -7.61 3.02
N ALA A 61 6.21 -6.60 3.71
CA ALA A 61 5.85 -5.32 3.09
C ALA A 61 7.07 -4.64 2.45
N GLY A 62 8.23 -4.68 3.13
CA GLY A 62 9.50 -4.20 2.59
C GLY A 62 9.96 -4.98 1.36
N HIS A 63 9.88 -6.31 1.37
CA HIS A 63 10.21 -7.16 0.22
C HIS A 63 9.31 -6.88 -0.99
N ILE A 64 8.00 -6.77 -0.78
CA ILE A 64 7.05 -6.39 -1.84
C ILE A 64 7.38 -5.00 -2.38
N GLY A 65 7.65 -4.04 -1.50
CA GLY A 65 8.07 -2.69 -1.89
C GLY A 65 9.31 -2.70 -2.77
N GLN A 66 10.37 -3.42 -2.38
CA GLN A 66 11.59 -3.50 -3.18
C GLN A 66 11.35 -4.16 -4.55
N ASN A 67 10.48 -5.17 -4.62
CA ASN A 67 10.10 -5.76 -5.91
C ASN A 67 9.37 -4.75 -6.81
N LEU A 68 8.50 -3.90 -6.25
CA LEU A 68 7.87 -2.80 -7.00
C LEU A 68 8.90 -1.79 -7.50
N TYR A 69 9.91 -1.44 -6.68
CA TYR A 69 11.02 -0.59 -7.12
C TYR A 69 11.75 -1.18 -8.31
N LEU A 70 12.17 -2.45 -8.23
CA LEU A 70 12.89 -3.13 -9.30
C LEU A 70 12.06 -3.22 -10.59
N ALA A 71 10.77 -3.57 -10.45
CA ALA A 71 9.85 -3.62 -11.58
C ALA A 71 9.68 -2.23 -12.23
N ALA A 72 9.41 -1.20 -11.44
CA ALA A 72 9.27 0.18 -11.93
C ALA A 72 10.54 0.64 -12.64
N THR A 73 11.72 0.45 -12.03
CA THR A 73 13.01 0.79 -12.64
C THR A 73 13.24 0.06 -13.96
N SER A 74 12.91 -1.24 -14.04
CA SER A 74 13.05 -2.01 -15.29
C SER A 74 12.18 -1.46 -16.43
N MET A 75 11.08 -0.78 -16.09
CA MET A 75 10.16 -0.15 -17.05
C MET A 75 10.48 1.34 -17.31
N GLY A 76 11.57 1.87 -16.75
CA GLY A 76 11.92 3.30 -16.84
C GLY A 76 10.99 4.22 -16.03
N LEU A 77 10.29 3.68 -15.03
CA LEU A 77 9.43 4.41 -14.10
C LEU A 77 10.17 4.70 -12.80
N GLY A 78 9.71 5.72 -12.09
CA GLY A 78 10.10 6.00 -10.70
C GLY A 78 9.17 5.30 -9.72
N ALA A 79 9.72 4.91 -8.58
CA ALA A 79 8.96 4.43 -7.42
C ALA A 79 9.43 5.15 -6.15
N CYS A 80 8.51 5.39 -5.23
CA CYS A 80 8.79 6.04 -3.96
C CYS A 80 7.92 5.45 -2.86
N ALA A 81 8.57 4.82 -1.89
CA ALA A 81 7.96 4.35 -0.67
C ALA A 81 7.58 5.52 0.25
N VAL A 82 6.37 5.46 0.78
CA VAL A 82 5.83 6.42 1.74
C VAL A 82 5.43 5.65 3.00
N GLY A 83 6.22 5.82 4.06
CA GLY A 83 5.94 5.24 5.38
C GLY A 83 5.20 6.18 6.33
N ALA A 84 5.05 7.46 5.96
CA ALA A 84 4.32 8.45 6.74
C ALA A 84 2.97 8.72 6.07
N PHE A 85 1.89 8.27 6.69
CA PHE A 85 0.51 8.50 6.27
C PHE A 85 -0.42 8.51 7.49
N LEU A 86 -1.65 8.98 7.31
CA LEU A 86 -2.72 8.91 8.31
C LEU A 86 -3.36 7.53 8.22
N ASP A 87 -2.99 6.62 9.12
CA ASP A 87 -3.44 5.21 9.14
C ASP A 87 -4.97 5.10 9.03
N ASP A 88 -5.70 5.80 9.91
CA ASP A 88 -7.15 5.77 9.96
C ASP A 88 -7.79 6.22 8.63
N HIS A 89 -7.22 7.24 7.97
CA HIS A 89 -7.78 7.72 6.69
C HIS A 89 -7.64 6.69 5.57
N LEU A 90 -6.51 5.99 5.50
CA LEU A 90 -6.32 4.94 4.50
C LEU A 90 -7.13 3.69 4.82
N ASN A 91 -7.22 3.32 6.10
CA ASN A 91 -8.05 2.20 6.55
C ASN A 91 -9.53 2.45 6.21
N ASP A 92 -10.06 3.62 6.54
CA ASP A 92 -11.45 4.00 6.24
C ASP A 92 -11.74 3.99 4.72
N MET A 93 -10.80 4.52 3.92
CA MET A 93 -10.93 4.55 2.46
C MET A 93 -10.96 3.14 1.84
N LEU A 94 -10.29 2.18 2.47
CA LEU A 94 -10.21 0.79 2.05
C LEU A 94 -11.18 -0.14 2.83
N GLU A 95 -12.03 0.44 3.68
CA GLU A 95 -13.02 -0.29 4.50
C GLU A 95 -12.38 -1.34 5.42
N LEU A 96 -11.19 -1.01 5.97
CA LEU A 96 -10.43 -1.84 6.89
C LEU A 96 -10.70 -1.43 8.35
N ASP A 97 -10.60 -2.39 9.28
CA ASP A 97 -10.90 -2.14 10.69
C ASP A 97 -9.73 -1.51 11.48
N GLY A 98 -8.54 -1.45 10.90
CA GLY A 98 -7.33 -0.89 11.52
C GLY A 98 -6.78 -1.74 12.68
N ARG A 99 -7.31 -2.95 12.91
CA ARG A 99 -7.00 -3.79 14.07
C ARG A 99 -6.58 -5.20 13.65
N GLU A 100 -7.47 -5.91 12.96
CA GLU A 100 -7.19 -7.24 12.39
C GLU A 100 -6.67 -7.12 10.96
N GLU A 101 -7.11 -6.08 10.23
CA GLU A 101 -6.59 -5.71 8.92
C GLU A 101 -6.28 -4.21 8.88
N ALA A 102 -5.04 -3.85 8.53
CA ALA A 102 -4.63 -2.45 8.45
C ALA A 102 -3.61 -2.22 7.33
N VAL A 103 -3.58 -0.99 6.81
CA VAL A 103 -2.52 -0.52 5.93
C VAL A 103 -1.19 -0.50 6.69
N VAL A 104 -0.14 -1.01 6.05
CA VAL A 104 1.21 -1.07 6.60
C VAL A 104 2.23 -0.33 5.76
N TYR A 105 1.93 -0.06 4.48
CA TYR A 105 2.89 0.58 3.58
C TYR A 105 2.23 1.17 2.34
N VAL A 106 2.76 2.27 1.82
CA VAL A 106 2.34 2.88 0.55
C VAL A 106 3.54 3.02 -0.38
N ILE A 107 3.38 2.70 -1.65
CA ILE A 107 4.39 2.90 -2.70
C ILE A 107 3.75 3.64 -3.87
N ALA A 108 4.23 4.86 -4.13
CA ALA A 108 3.89 5.62 -5.32
C ALA A 108 4.74 5.16 -6.51
N VAL A 109 4.11 4.93 -7.67
CA VAL A 109 4.78 4.56 -8.92
C VAL A 109 4.31 5.45 -10.05
N GLY A 110 5.25 5.90 -10.87
CA GLY A 110 4.93 6.83 -11.94
C GLY A 110 6.05 7.14 -12.91
N ARG A 111 5.74 7.87 -13.98
CA ARG A 111 6.78 8.41 -14.87
C ARG A 111 7.62 9.42 -14.11
N MET A 112 8.94 9.35 -14.29
CA MET A 112 9.84 10.41 -13.84
C MET A 112 9.63 11.60 -14.78
N GLY A 113 9.16 12.71 -14.22
CA GLY A 113 8.88 13.97 -14.93
C GLY A 113 9.79 15.08 -14.44
#